data_AF-A0A8I0K6Z4-F1
#
_entry.id   AF-A0A8I0K6Z4-F1
#
_cell.length_a   1.000
_cell.length_b   1.000
_cell.length_c   1.000
_cell.angle_alpha   90.00
_cell.angle_beta   90.00
_cell.angle_gamma   90.00
#
_symmetry.space_group_name_H-M   'P 1'
#
loop_
_entity.id
_entity.type
_entity.pdbx_description
1 polymer ?
#
loop_
_entity_poly.entity_id
_entity_poly.type
_entity_poly.pdbx_seq_one_letter_code
_entity_poly.pdbx_strand_id
1 'polypeptide(L)'
;MKKITALLFALCATVTHAELQTLDNDALQAINGQAGADLSLMLNLNQTSNGIFDNGSGGVCENVEFCHIGLAINKRFVQADTTKPSGWAENSDSGNKLWLVFKGVQGTLNIQKMGLDGADLKYLDKSNTEIIKP
;
A
#
# COMPACT_ATOMS: atom_id res chain seq x y z
N MET A 1 34.68 10.17 53.24
CA MET A 1 34.82 10.36 51.77
C MET A 1 33.71 9.68 50.96
N LYS A 2 33.32 8.42 51.21
CA LYS A 2 32.22 7.73 50.48
C LYS A 2 30.85 8.45 50.46
N LYS A 3 30.48 9.18 51.52
CA LYS A 3 29.17 9.87 51.61
C LYS A 3 29.09 11.14 50.77
N ILE A 4 30.22 11.79 50.51
CA ILE A 4 30.28 13.04 49.72
C ILE A 4 30.18 12.70 48.22
N THR A 5 30.77 11.58 47.80
CA THR A 5 30.71 11.10 46.41
C THR A 5 29.29 10.70 45.99
N ALA A 6 28.50 10.13 46.91
CA ALA A 6 27.10 9.77 46.66
C ALA A 6 26.20 11.02 46.49
N LEU A 7 26.46 12.09 47.25
CA LEU A 7 25.71 13.34 47.16
C LEU A 7 25.98 14.06 45.82
N LEU A 8 27.23 14.03 45.35
CA LEU A 8 27.62 14.62 44.07
C LEU A 8 26.95 13.92 42.87
N PHE A 9 26.79 12.59 42.94
CA PHE A 9 26.13 11.81 41.88
C PHE A 9 24.60 12.05 41.85
N ALA A 10 24.00 12.35 43.01
CA ALA A 10 22.57 12.67 43.10
C ALA A 10 22.22 14.06 42.53
N LEU A 11 23.14 15.03 42.60
CA LEU A 11 22.95 16.37 42.04
C LEU A 11 22.95 16.39 40.50
N CYS A 12 23.72 15.48 39.85
CA CYS A 12 23.76 15.37 38.39
C CYS A 12 22.51 14.72 37.76
N ALA A 13 21.62 14.12 38.54
CA ALA A 13 20.41 13.47 38.02
C ALA A 13 19.26 14.45 37.71
N THR A 14 19.42 15.75 38.02
CA THR A 14 18.34 16.75 37.93
C THR A 14 18.27 17.51 36.61
N VAL A 15 19.14 17.22 35.64
CA VAL A 15 19.20 17.91 34.33
C VAL A 15 18.54 17.14 33.19
N THR A 16 17.59 16.25 33.49
CA THR A 16 16.75 15.64 32.44
C THR A 16 15.69 16.64 31.99
N HIS A 17 16.09 17.56 31.10
CA HIS A 17 15.15 18.35 30.33
C HIS A 17 14.44 17.42 29.34
N ALA A 18 13.25 16.95 29.70
CA ALA A 18 12.28 16.52 28.71
C ALA A 18 11.81 17.80 27.99
N GLU A 19 12.48 18.18 26.92
CA GLU A 19 11.98 19.20 26.00
C GLU A 19 10.70 18.66 25.36
N LEU A 20 9.58 18.91 26.04
CA LEU A 20 8.25 18.86 25.47
C LEU A 20 8.20 19.96 24.41
N GLN A 21 8.60 19.59 23.20
CA GLN A 21 8.50 20.46 22.04
C GLN A 21 7.00 20.69 21.81
N THR A 22 6.55 21.94 21.95
CA THR A 22 5.17 22.31 21.65
C THR A 22 4.94 22.09 20.17
N LEU A 23 4.21 21.03 19.84
CA LEU A 23 3.87 20.73 18.47
C LEU A 23 2.84 21.77 18.03
N ASP A 24 3.30 22.69 17.18
CA ASP A 24 2.47 23.69 16.51
C ASP A 24 1.28 23.02 15.79
N ASN A 25 0.15 23.69 15.73
CA ASN A 25 -1.02 23.23 14.99
C ASN A 25 -0.68 22.97 13.51
N ASP A 26 0.29 23.71 12.95
CA ASP A 26 0.81 23.47 11.60
C ASP A 26 1.62 22.16 11.52
N ALA A 27 2.39 21.83 12.56
CA ALA A 27 3.08 20.53 12.67
C ALA A 27 2.10 19.37 12.93
N LEU A 28 1.00 19.60 13.66
CA LEU A 28 -0.10 18.65 13.86
C LEU A 28 -0.89 18.38 12.57
N GLN A 29 -1.07 19.41 11.73
CA GLN A 29 -1.66 19.27 10.40
C GLN A 29 -0.74 18.51 9.44
N ALA A 30 0.58 18.65 9.57
CA ALA A 30 1.53 17.86 8.77
C ALA A 30 1.57 16.37 9.16
N ILE A 31 1.38 16.03 10.44
CA ILE A 31 1.34 14.62 10.89
C ILE A 31 0.03 13.94 10.47
N ASN A 32 -1.08 14.68 10.43
CA ASN A 32 -2.35 14.20 9.90
C ASN A 32 -2.58 14.81 8.52
N GLY A 33 -1.87 14.32 7.51
CA GLY A 33 -2.12 14.69 6.11
C GLY A 33 -3.63 14.66 5.82
N GLN A 34 -4.21 15.84 5.66
CA GLN A 34 -5.64 16.13 5.55
C GLN A 34 -6.28 15.65 4.23
N ALA A 35 -5.76 14.59 3.62
CA ALA A 35 -6.25 14.03 2.36
C ALA A 35 -6.30 12.49 2.34
N GLY A 36 -6.27 11.83 3.51
CA GLY A 36 -6.39 10.38 3.60
C GLY A 36 -7.85 9.92 3.60
N ALA A 37 -8.28 9.20 2.57
CA ALA A 37 -9.51 8.42 2.60
C ALA A 37 -9.24 7.03 3.19
N ASP A 38 -9.99 6.64 4.22
CA ASP A 38 -9.98 5.26 4.70
C ASP A 38 -10.99 4.45 3.87
N LEU A 39 -10.47 3.52 3.06
CA LEU A 39 -11.29 2.65 2.23
C LEU A 39 -11.25 1.22 2.78
N SER A 40 -12.43 0.68 3.10
CA SER A 40 -12.62 -0.75 3.35
C SER A 40 -13.03 -1.44 2.05
N LEU A 41 -12.31 -2.49 1.67
CA LEU A 41 -12.60 -3.29 0.48
C LEU A 41 -12.85 -4.75 0.88
N MET A 42 -14.08 -5.22 0.64
CA MET A 42 -14.45 -6.62 0.79
C MET A 42 -14.70 -7.22 -0.60
N LEU A 43 -13.83 -8.15 -1.01
CA LEU A 43 -13.99 -8.89 -2.25
C LEU A 43 -14.50 -10.29 -1.94
N ASN A 44 -15.72 -10.59 -2.40
CA ASN A 44 -16.28 -11.94 -2.37
C ASN A 44 -16.05 -12.60 -3.72
N LEU A 45 -15.39 -13.74 -3.73
CA LEU A 45 -14.83 -14.33 -4.92
C LEU A 45 -15.48 -15.67 -5.19
N ASN A 46 -16.10 -15.77 -6.37
CA ASN A 46 -16.42 -17.03 -7.04
C ASN A 46 -17.23 -18.02 -6.20
N GLN A 47 -18.04 -17.53 -5.26
CA GLN A 47 -18.79 -18.35 -4.31
C GLN A 47 -20.29 -18.09 -4.42
N THR A 48 -21.08 -19.14 -4.22
CA THR A 48 -22.52 -19.06 -4.01
C THR A 48 -22.84 -18.36 -2.68
N SER A 49 -24.12 -18.04 -2.44
CA SER A 49 -24.57 -17.48 -1.14
C SER A 49 -24.24 -18.36 0.07
N ASN A 50 -23.96 -19.65 -0.16
CA ASN A 50 -23.61 -20.62 0.88
C ASN A 50 -22.09 -20.78 1.04
N GLY A 51 -21.26 -19.99 0.34
CA GLY A 51 -19.81 -20.04 0.43
C GLY A 51 -19.15 -21.21 -0.32
N ILE A 52 -19.86 -21.83 -1.26
CA ILE A 52 -19.33 -22.91 -2.10
C ILE A 52 -18.86 -22.35 -3.44
N PHE A 53 -17.68 -22.76 -3.91
CA PHE A 53 -17.14 -22.40 -5.23
C PHE A 53 -18.16 -22.69 -6.33
N ASP A 54 -18.55 -21.66 -7.07
CA ASP A 54 -19.66 -21.71 -8.02
C ASP A 54 -19.20 -22.15 -9.42
N ASN A 55 -18.77 -23.41 -9.54
CA ASN A 55 -18.26 -23.99 -10.79
C ASN A 55 -19.23 -25.00 -11.45
N GLY A 56 -20.49 -24.99 -11.05
CA GLY A 56 -21.54 -25.77 -11.71
C GLY A 56 -21.89 -25.18 -13.09
N SER A 57 -22.67 -25.93 -13.88
CA SER A 57 -23.15 -25.40 -15.17
C SER A 57 -24.06 -24.19 -14.95
N GLY A 58 -23.78 -23.09 -15.64
CA GLY A 58 -24.41 -21.78 -15.42
C GLY A 58 -23.88 -21.01 -14.19
N GLY A 59 -22.90 -21.53 -13.46
CA GLY A 59 -22.26 -20.86 -12.33
C GLY A 59 -21.26 -19.79 -12.76
N VAL A 60 -20.95 -18.85 -11.85
CA VAL A 60 -20.02 -17.73 -12.09
C VAL A 60 -18.64 -18.21 -12.56
N CYS A 61 -18.25 -19.41 -12.16
CA CYS A 61 -16.98 -20.06 -12.49
C CYS A 61 -17.11 -21.39 -13.21
N GLU A 62 -18.11 -21.53 -14.09
CA GLU A 62 -18.22 -22.68 -15.00
C GLU A 62 -16.93 -22.88 -15.81
N ASN A 63 -16.33 -21.79 -16.29
CA ASN A 63 -15.02 -21.79 -16.96
C ASN A 63 -13.93 -21.28 -15.99
N VAL A 64 -13.27 -22.22 -15.31
CA VAL A 64 -12.29 -21.95 -14.24
C VAL A 64 -11.08 -21.13 -14.68
N GLU A 65 -10.75 -21.11 -15.97
CA GLU A 65 -9.65 -20.34 -16.51
C GLU A 65 -9.85 -18.82 -16.41
N PHE A 66 -11.11 -18.38 -16.38
CA PHE A 66 -11.49 -16.97 -16.23
C PHE A 66 -11.75 -16.57 -14.77
N CYS A 67 -11.86 -17.54 -13.86
CA CYS A 67 -12.03 -17.30 -12.43
C CYS A 67 -10.69 -17.25 -11.71
N HIS A 68 -10.03 -16.10 -11.84
CA HIS A 68 -8.72 -15.90 -11.26
C HIS A 68 -8.53 -14.52 -10.64
N ILE A 69 -7.58 -14.43 -9.72
CA ILE A 69 -7.02 -13.16 -9.25
C ILE A 69 -5.61 -13.03 -9.77
N GLY A 70 -5.36 -11.98 -10.54
CA GLY A 70 -4.02 -11.57 -10.96
C GLY A 70 -3.48 -10.48 -10.03
N LEU A 71 -2.32 -10.72 -9.43
CA LEU A 71 -1.57 -9.74 -8.65
C LEU A 71 -0.25 -9.42 -9.37
N ALA A 72 0.00 -8.13 -9.60
CA ALA A 72 1.29 -7.65 -10.08
C ALA A 72 2.02 -6.92 -8.94
N ILE A 73 2.86 -7.65 -8.21
CA ILE A 73 3.44 -7.19 -6.94
C ILE A 73 4.60 -6.17 -7.16
N ASN A 74 5.04 -5.95 -8.41
CA ASN A 74 6.10 -4.99 -8.75
C ASN A 74 5.98 -4.54 -10.22
N LYS A 75 6.72 -3.49 -10.61
CA LYS A 75 6.93 -3.07 -12.01
C LYS A 75 7.89 -4.04 -12.73
N ARG A 76 7.50 -5.32 -12.87
CA ARG A 76 8.28 -6.36 -13.56
C ARG A 76 7.64 -6.72 -14.89
N PHE A 77 8.45 -6.75 -15.94
CA PHE A 77 8.04 -7.13 -17.29
C PHE A 77 8.90 -8.24 -17.85
N VAL A 78 8.39 -8.88 -18.90
CA VAL A 78 9.15 -9.79 -19.75
C VAL A 78 9.00 -9.43 -21.22
N GLN A 79 10.05 -9.68 -22.00
CA GLN A 79 10.09 -9.51 -23.45
C GLN A 79 10.55 -10.80 -24.11
N ALA A 80 10.10 -11.02 -25.34
CA ALA A 80 10.52 -12.20 -26.08
C ALA A 80 12.02 -12.12 -26.36
N ASP A 81 12.75 -13.17 -26.01
CA ASP A 81 14.19 -13.29 -26.21
C ASP A 81 14.52 -14.74 -26.55
N THR A 82 14.93 -14.96 -27.81
CA THR A 82 15.25 -16.29 -28.35
C THR A 82 16.56 -16.85 -27.81
N THR A 83 17.37 -16.05 -27.10
CA THR A 83 18.61 -16.51 -26.46
C THR A 83 18.35 -17.17 -25.09
N LYS A 84 17.16 -16.98 -24.51
CA LYS A 84 16.76 -17.57 -23.23
C LYS A 84 16.04 -18.90 -23.46
N PRO A 85 16.28 -19.95 -22.65
CA PRO A 85 15.56 -21.22 -22.75
C PRO A 85 14.03 -21.10 -22.60
N SER A 86 13.56 -20.09 -21.86
CA SER A 86 12.13 -19.78 -21.69
C SER A 86 11.52 -19.04 -22.88
N GLY A 87 12.33 -18.51 -23.80
CA GLY A 87 11.89 -17.55 -24.82
C GLY A 87 11.57 -16.16 -24.28
N TRP A 88 11.81 -15.91 -22.98
CA TRP A 88 11.45 -14.66 -22.29
C TRP A 88 12.62 -14.14 -21.43
N ALA A 89 12.99 -12.88 -21.62
CA ALA A 89 13.94 -12.15 -20.79
C ALA A 89 13.24 -11.11 -19.91
N GLU A 90 13.90 -10.74 -18.82
CA GLU A 90 13.43 -9.86 -17.76
C GLU A 90 13.61 -8.39 -18.19
N ASN A 91 12.64 -7.52 -17.92
CA ASN A 91 12.75 -6.10 -18.22
C ASN A 91 12.06 -5.26 -17.12
N SER A 92 12.68 -4.15 -16.73
CA SER A 92 12.18 -3.27 -15.64
C SER A 92 11.35 -2.08 -16.14
N ASP A 93 11.34 -1.84 -17.46
CA ASP A 93 10.83 -0.60 -18.04
C ASP A 93 9.70 -0.81 -19.04
N SER A 94 9.72 -1.90 -19.82
CA SER A 94 8.73 -2.16 -20.87
C SER A 94 8.57 -3.64 -21.20
N GLY A 95 7.43 -4.03 -21.78
CA GLY A 95 7.13 -5.40 -22.18
C GLY A 95 5.83 -5.92 -21.57
N ASN A 96 5.66 -7.24 -21.56
CA ASN A 96 4.50 -7.89 -20.97
C ASN A 96 4.62 -7.90 -19.46
N LYS A 97 3.65 -7.34 -18.75
CA LYS A 97 3.66 -7.31 -17.28
C LYS A 97 3.54 -8.74 -16.73
N LEU A 98 4.39 -9.08 -15.76
CA LEU A 98 4.30 -10.35 -15.06
C LEU A 98 3.19 -10.31 -14.02
N TRP A 99 2.29 -11.30 -14.10
CA TRP A 99 1.20 -11.47 -13.17
C TRP A 99 1.38 -12.78 -12.40
N LEU A 100 1.24 -12.71 -11.08
CA LEU A 100 1.00 -13.89 -10.26
C LEU A 100 -0.51 -14.16 -10.30
N VAL A 101 -0.92 -15.25 -10.96
CA VAL A 101 -2.32 -15.57 -11.19
C VAL A 101 -2.72 -16.76 -10.33
N PHE A 102 -3.68 -16.55 -9.43
CA PHE A 102 -4.32 -17.62 -8.65
C PHE A 102 -5.63 -18.00 -9.32
N LYS A 103 -5.78 -19.27 -9.70
CA LYS A 103 -7.00 -19.81 -10.32
C LYS A 103 -7.76 -20.70 -9.34
N GLY A 104 -9.08 -20.79 -9.51
CA GLY A 104 -9.91 -21.65 -8.66
C GLY A 104 -9.98 -21.17 -7.20
N VAL A 105 -9.79 -19.87 -6.99
CA VAL A 105 -9.86 -19.25 -5.67
C VAL A 105 -11.32 -18.98 -5.29
N GLN A 106 -11.68 -19.36 -4.07
CA GLN A 106 -12.98 -19.07 -3.45
C GLN A 106 -12.77 -18.41 -2.09
N GLY A 107 -13.76 -17.60 -1.68
CA GLY A 107 -13.81 -17.01 -0.34
C GLY A 107 -13.88 -15.50 -0.36
N THR A 108 -13.50 -14.89 0.76
CA THR A 108 -13.64 -13.45 0.99
C THR A 108 -12.28 -12.85 1.36
N LEU A 109 -11.82 -11.89 0.56
CA LEU A 109 -10.68 -11.05 0.93
C LEU A 109 -11.21 -9.76 1.56
N ASN A 110 -10.96 -9.60 2.86
CA ASN A 110 -11.35 -8.40 3.60
C ASN A 110 -10.11 -7.54 3.87
N ILE A 111 -9.98 -6.45 3.12
CA ILE A 111 -8.95 -5.44 3.32
C ILE A 111 -9.57 -4.32 4.14
N GLN A 112 -9.36 -4.40 5.46
CA GLN A 112 -10.04 -3.57 6.44
C GLN A 112 -9.51 -2.13 6.49
N LYS A 113 -8.26 -1.92 6.08
CA LYS A 113 -7.61 -0.61 6.10
C LYS A 113 -6.79 -0.45 4.83
N MET A 114 -7.25 0.43 3.96
CA MET A 114 -6.45 0.92 2.84
C MET A 114 -6.27 2.41 3.03
N GLY A 115 -5.02 2.83 3.24
CA GLY A 115 -4.66 4.24 3.20
C GLY A 115 -4.39 4.63 1.76
N LEU A 116 -5.12 5.64 1.27
CA LEU A 116 -4.78 6.31 0.02
C LEU A 116 -4.02 7.59 0.37
N ASP A 117 -2.77 7.66 -0.07
CA ASP A 117 -1.99 8.89 -0.01
C ASP A 117 -2.28 9.68 -1.29
N GLY A 118 -3.01 10.79 -1.14
CA GLY A 118 -3.39 11.68 -2.22
C GLY A 118 -2.49 12.92 -2.23
N ALA A 119 -2.08 13.34 -3.42
CA ALA A 119 -1.43 14.64 -3.62
C ALA A 119 -2.28 15.51 -4.55
N ASP A 120 -2.34 16.81 -4.26
CA ASP A 120 -3.05 17.76 -5.10
C ASP A 120 -2.42 17.84 -6.49
N LEU A 121 -3.27 17.75 -7.52
CA LEU A 121 -2.84 17.96 -8.89
C LEU A 121 -2.70 19.47 -9.14
N LYS A 122 -1.44 19.93 -9.23
CA LYS A 122 -1.09 21.30 -9.60
C LYS A 122 -1.04 21.44 -11.12
N TYR A 123 -1.70 22.46 -11.65
CA TYR A 123 -1.68 22.80 -13.07
C TYR A 123 -1.18 24.23 -13.27
N LEU A 124 -0.65 24.53 -14.45
CA LEU A 124 -0.42 25.91 -14.87
C LEU A 124 -1.67 26.43 -15.57
N ASP A 125 -2.14 27.60 -15.17
CA ASP A 125 -3.18 28.32 -15.90
C ASP A 125 -2.63 28.92 -17.21
N LYS A 126 -3.48 29.58 -17.98
CA LYS A 126 -3.09 30.24 -19.25
C LYS A 126 -2.09 31.39 -19.06
N SER A 127 -1.88 31.82 -17.82
CA SER A 127 -0.93 32.86 -17.41
C SER A 127 0.33 32.27 -16.75
N ASN A 128 0.55 30.95 -16.87
CA ASN A 128 1.66 30.21 -16.25
C ASN A 128 1.73 30.33 -14.72
N THR A 129 0.60 30.53 -14.06
CA THR A 129 0.50 30.53 -12.59
C THR A 129 0.04 29.14 -12.12
N GLU A 130 0.68 28.61 -11.07
CA GLU A 130 0.23 27.36 -10.45
C GLU A 130 -1.16 27.55 -9.83
N ILE A 131 -2.10 26.71 -10.26
CA ILE A 131 -3.44 26.58 -9.70
C ILE A 131 -3.66 25.14 -9.24
N ILE A 132 -4.33 24.98 -8.10
CA ILE A 132 -4.84 23.67 -7.65
C ILE A 132 -6.18 23.47 -8.36
N LYS A 133 -6.37 22.30 -8.98
CA LYS A 133 -7.66 21.97 -9.59
C LYS A 133 -8.72 21.91 -8.46
N PRO A 134 -9.82 22.68 -8.54
CA PRO A 134 -10.88 22.64 -7.53
C PRO A 134 -11.58 21.28 -7.51
#